data_AF-A0A9P3DM88-F1
#
_entry.id   AF-A0A9P3DM88-F1
#
_cell.length_a   1.000
_cell.length_b   1.000
_cell.length_c   1.000
_cell.angle_alpha   90.00
_cell.angle_beta   90.00
_cell.angle_gamma   90.00
#
_symmetry.space_group_name_H-M   'P 1'
#
loop_
_entity.id
_entity.type
_entity.pdbx_description
1 polymer ?
#
loop_
_entity_poly.entity_id
_entity_poly.type
_entity_poly.pdbx_seq_one_letter_code
_entity_poly.pdbx_strand_id
1 'polypeptide(L)' 'MRDGYSTNSRITGVLPNNATIKYDGAYCINGYRWITYIANSGQRRYIATGEVDKAGNRISGFGKFSAV' A
#
# COMPACT_ATOMS: atom_id res chain seq x y z
N MET A 1 -2.83 1.85 -7.07
CA MET A 1 -1.72 2.65 -6.51
C MET A 1 -2.13 4.10 -6.46
N ARG A 2 -1.75 4.84 -5.41
CA ARG A 2 -2.24 6.20 -5.14
C ARG A 2 -1.11 7.16 -4.74
N ASP A 3 -1.40 8.46 -4.75
CA ASP A 3 -0.51 9.54 -4.27
C ASP A 3 -0.77 9.98 -2.82
N GLY A 4 -1.64 9.28 -2.08
CA GLY A 4 -1.80 9.43 -0.63
C GLY A 4 -2.43 8.21 0.05
N TYR A 5 -2.45 8.22 1.38
CA TYR A 5 -3.01 7.18 2.26
C TYR A 5 -4.54 7.23 2.38
N SER A 6 -5.24 7.37 1.26
CA SER A 6 -6.71 7.44 1.25
C SER A 6 -7.29 6.76 0.02
N THR A 7 -8.45 6.12 0.17
CA THR A 7 -9.24 5.62 -0.95
C THR A 7 -9.77 6.74 -1.85
N ASN A 8 -9.75 7.99 -1.36
CA ASN A 8 -10.08 9.19 -2.12
C ASN A 8 -8.86 9.84 -2.81
N SER A 9 -7.63 9.44 -2.47
CA SER A 9 -6.42 9.96 -3.14
C SER A 9 -6.41 9.54 -4.60
N ARG A 10 -5.81 10.34 -5.48
CA ARG A 10 -5.84 10.06 -6.93
C ARG A 10 -5.17 8.72 -7.23
N ILE A 11 -5.79 7.95 -8.12
CA ILE A 11 -5.20 6.71 -8.63
C ILE A 11 -4.07 7.09 -9.60
N THR A 12 -2.86 6.62 -9.32
CA THR A 12 -1.65 6.91 -10.10
C THR A 12 -1.23 5.75 -10.98
N GLY A 13 -1.88 4.59 -10.84
CA GLY A 13 -1.57 3.39 -11.60
C GLY A 13 -2.13 2.11 -10.98
N VAL A 14 -1.99 1.03 -11.73
CA VAL A 14 -2.36 -0.34 -11.34
C VAL A 14 -1.12 -1.21 -11.41
N LEU A 15 -0.92 -2.07 -10.41
CA LEU A 15 0.16 -3.05 -10.47
C LEU A 15 -0.27 -4.20 -11.38
N PRO A 16 0.59 -4.64 -12.31
CA PRO A 16 0.37 -5.89 -13.03
C PRO A 16 0.30 -7.09 -12.06
N ASN A 17 -0.34 -8.16 -12.50
CA ASN A 17 -0.31 -9.42 -11.76
C ASN A 17 1.14 -9.89 -11.56
N ASN A 18 1.43 -10.45 -10.38
CA ASN A 18 2.75 -10.93 -9.97
C ASN A 18 3.86 -9.87 -9.90
N ALA A 19 3.52 -8.57 -9.95
CA ALA A 19 4.51 -7.52 -9.71
C ALA A 19 5.06 -7.58 -8.29
N THR A 20 6.37 -7.36 -8.15
CA THR A 20 7.05 -7.26 -6.86
C THR A 20 7.52 -5.82 -6.65
N ILE A 21 7.29 -5.29 -5.45
CA ILE A 21 7.69 -3.93 -5.06
C ILE A 21 8.51 -4.02 -3.79
N LYS A 22 9.68 -3.37 -3.77
CA LYS A 22 10.40 -3.06 -2.52
C LYS A 22 9.80 -1.80 -1.93
N TYR A 23 9.36 -1.87 -0.68
CA TYR A 23 8.75 -0.76 0.04
C TYR A 23 9.60 -0.38 1.26
N ASP A 24 9.51 0.88 1.68
CA ASP A 24 10.33 1.44 2.75
C ASP A 24 9.51 1.90 3.97
N GLY A 25 8.18 1.76 3.92
CA GLY A 25 7.32 2.02 5.07
C GLY A 25 5.96 1.33 4.99
N ALA A 26 5.33 1.16 6.15
CA ALA A 26 3.99 0.58 6.28
C ALA A 26 3.19 1.29 7.39
N TYR A 27 1.92 1.61 7.11
CA TYR A 27 1.07 2.42 7.99
C TYR A 27 -0.37 1.92 8.01
N CYS A 28 -1.04 2.01 9.16
CA CYS A 28 -2.47 1.70 9.31
C CYS A 28 -3.26 3.02 9.39
N ILE A 29 -3.92 3.40 8.30
CA ILE A 29 -4.59 4.71 8.16
C ILE A 29 -5.89 4.51 7.37
N ASN A 30 -6.97 5.18 7.80
CA ASN A 30 -8.28 5.17 7.13
C ASN A 30 -8.87 3.75 6.94
N GLY A 31 -8.64 2.84 7.89
CA GLY A 31 -9.16 1.46 7.83
C GLY A 31 -8.38 0.52 6.91
N TYR A 32 -7.23 0.94 6.39
CA TYR A 32 -6.37 0.09 5.56
C TYR A 32 -4.93 0.09 6.06
N ARG A 33 -4.25 -1.04 5.82
CA ARG A 33 -2.80 -1.11 5.87
C ARG A 33 -2.22 -0.71 4.53
N TRP A 34 -1.35 0.28 4.53
CA TRP A 34 -0.69 0.81 3.35
C TRP A 34 0.80 0.50 3.41
N ILE A 35 1.39 0.19 2.25
CA ILE A 35 2.83 0.27 2.05
C ILE A 35 3.17 1.52 1.24
N THR A 36 4.37 2.04 1.43
CA THR A 36 4.89 3.18 0.67
C THR A 36 6.26 2.89 0.07
N TYR A 37 6.52 3.48 -1.09
CA TYR A 37 7.79 3.36 -1.80
C TYR A 37 8.03 4.57 -2.69
N ILE A 38 9.28 4.76 -3.12
CA ILE A 38 9.64 5.72 -4.16
C ILE A 38 9.64 5.00 -5.50
N ALA A 39 8.77 5.41 -6.42
CA ALA A 39 8.75 4.85 -7.77
C ALA A 39 9.94 5.36 -8.59
N ASN A 40 10.24 4.70 -9.72
CA ASN A 40 11.30 5.10 -10.64
C ASN A 40 11.18 6.55 -11.13
N SER A 41 9.97 7.12 -11.12
CA SER A 41 9.72 8.52 -11.43
C SER A 41 10.07 9.51 -10.30
N GLY A 42 10.68 9.04 -9.20
CA GLY A 42 11.01 9.83 -8.01
C GLY A 42 9.82 10.19 -7.11
N GLN A 43 8.60 9.81 -7.48
CA GLN A 43 7.39 10.13 -6.72
C GLN A 43 7.12 9.07 -5.65
N ARG A 44 6.68 9.52 -4.46
CA ARG A 44 6.21 8.64 -3.38
C ARG A 44 4.84 8.07 -3.73
N ARG A 45 4.64 6.78 -3.49
CA ARG A 45 3.46 6.04 -3.94
C ARG A 45 2.97 5.10 -2.86
N TYR A 46 1.66 4.93 -2.82
CA TYR A 46 0.97 4.21 -1.76
C TYR A 46 0.10 3.09 -2.33
N ILE A 47 0.16 1.93 -1.69
CA ILE A 47 -0.61 0.74 -2.08
C ILE A 47 -1.29 0.19 -0.84
N ALA A 48 -2.61 0.05 -0.90
CA ALA A 48 -3.37 -0.65 0.12
C ALA A 48 -3.09 -2.15 0.03
N THR A 49 -2.86 -2.79 1.17
CA THR A 49 -2.41 -4.19 1.31
C THR A 49 -3.37 -5.06 2.10
N GLY A 50 -4.51 -4.49 2.49
CA GLY A 50 -5.54 -5.13 3.29
C GLY A 50 -6.25 -4.13 4.18
N GLU A 51 -7.41 -4.51 4.66
CA GLU A 51 -8.20 -3.77 5.64
C GLU A 51 -7.68 -4.05 7.06
N VAL A 52 -7.87 -3.06 7.92
CA VAL A 52 -7.58 -3.16 9.35
C VAL A 52 -8.80 -2.77 10.17
N ASP A 53 -8.92 -3.34 11.36
CA ASP A 53 -9.92 -2.94 12.34
C ASP A 53 -9.59 -1.57 12.96
N LYS A 54 -10.47 -1.09 13.84
CA LYS A 54 -10.26 0.18 14.57
C LYS A 54 -9.02 0.18 15.45
N ALA A 55 -8.52 -0.99 15.86
CA ALA A 55 -7.30 -1.16 16.64
C ALA A 55 -6.04 -1.31 15.77
N GLY A 56 -6.18 -1.34 14.45
CA GLY A 56 -5.08 -1.51 13.50
C GLY A 56 -4.69 -2.97 13.24
N ASN A 57 -5.45 -3.94 13.76
CA ASN A 57 -5.24 -5.35 13.47
C ASN A 57 -5.69 -5.65 12.05
N ARG A 58 -4.93 -6.49 11.35
CA ARG A 58 -5.22 -6.83 9.96
C ARG A 58 -6.40 -7.80 9.87
N ILE A 59 -7.40 -7.44 9.06
CA ILE A 59 -8.59 -8.24 8.80
C ILE A 59 -8.45 -8.98 7.45
N SER A 60 -7.82 -8.35 6.47
CA SER A 60 -7.66 -8.90 5.12
C SER A 60 -6.25 -8.69 4.56
N GLY A 61 -5.90 -9.40 3.50
CA GLY A 61 -4.58 -9.33 2.88
C GLY A 61 -4.60 -9.39 1.36
N PHE A 62 -4.00 -8.38 0.73
CA PHE A 62 -3.83 -8.30 -0.72
C PHE A 62 -2.35 -8.51 -1.06
N GLY A 63 -2.04 -9.69 -1.58
CA GLY A 63 -0.68 -10.08 -1.95
C GLY A 63 0.08 -10.82 -0.85
N LYS A 64 1.34 -11.16 -1.16
CA LYS A 64 2.27 -11.87 -0.27
C LYS A 64 3.38 -10.92 0.18
N PHE A 65 3.78 -11.04 1.44
CA PHE A 65 4.76 -10.16 2.07
C PHE A 65 5.86 -10.99 2.67
N SER A 66 7.10 -10.60 2.39
CA SER A 66 8.30 -11.25 2.90
C SER A 66 9.23 -10.17 3.44
N ALA A 67 9.86 -10.43 4.58
CA ALA A 67 11.08 -9.72 4.93
C ALA A 67 12.21 -10.24 4.03
N VAL A 68 13.07 -9.34 3.57
CA VAL A 68 14.34 -9.67 2.89
C VAL A 68 15.48 -9.58 3.88
#